data_AF-A0A8D8AJI6-F1
#
_entry.id   AF-A0A8D8AJI6-F1
#
_cell.length_a   1.000
_cell.length_b   1.000
_cell.length_c   1.000
_cell.angle_alpha   90.00
_cell.angle_beta   90.00
_cell.angle_gamma   90.00
#
_symmetry.space_group_name_H-M   'P 1'
#
loop_
_entity.id
_entity.type
_entity.pdbx_description
1 polymer ?
#
loop_
_entity_poly.entity_id
_entity_poly.type
_entity_poly.pdbx_seq_one_letter_code
_entity_poly.pdbx_strand_id
1 'polypeptide(L)'
;YAKESKLASAKAIKGLRSVFDEVYPDPVRVISFGVPVEDLEANPEGVAGTETSVEFCGGTHLHQSGHMVDFVITTEEAIAKGIRRIVALTGPEAIKALKKTELLEGELNALKATIDA
;
A
#
# COMPACT_ATOMS: atom_id res chain seq x y z
N TYR A 1 -2.08 14.56 6.74
CA TYR A 1 -1.70 13.17 6.39
C TYR A 1 -0.21 12.98 6.21
N ALA A 2 0.50 13.94 5.58
CA ALA A 2 1.97 13.98 5.57
C ALA A 2 2.46 15.15 6.42
N LYS A 3 3.48 14.96 7.25
CA LYS A 3 4.05 16.03 8.09
C LYS A 3 5.53 15.77 8.37
N GLU A 4 6.32 16.85 8.45
CA GLU A 4 7.67 16.79 9.02
C GLU A 4 7.60 16.87 10.54
N SER A 5 8.22 15.90 11.20
CA SER A 5 8.12 15.66 12.63
C SER A 5 9.51 15.45 13.23
N LYS A 6 9.67 15.80 14.50
CA LYS A 6 10.89 15.44 15.24
C LYS A 6 11.01 13.93 15.29
N LEU A 7 12.20 13.41 15.00
CA LEU A 7 12.43 11.96 14.94
C LEU A 7 12.01 11.23 16.22
N ALA A 8 12.33 11.81 17.38
CA ALA A 8 11.99 11.23 18.68
C ALA A 8 10.46 11.14 18.90
N SER A 9 9.72 12.19 18.54
CA SER A 9 8.26 12.22 18.67
C SER A 9 7.59 11.26 17.69
N ALA A 10 8.07 11.22 16.45
CA ALA A 10 7.52 10.35 15.42
C ALA A 10 7.74 8.86 15.76
N LYS A 11 8.93 8.50 16.26
CA LYS A 11 9.24 7.12 16.71
C LYS A 11 8.38 6.65 17.89
N ALA A 12 7.79 7.56 18.66
CA ALA A 12 6.89 7.21 19.75
C ALA A 12 5.51 6.75 19.27
N ILE A 13 5.13 7.04 18.01
CA ILE A 13 3.81 6.67 17.47
C ILE A 13 3.71 5.15 17.37
N LYS A 14 2.79 4.57 18.15
CA LYS A 14 2.51 3.14 18.17
C LYS A 14 1.93 2.69 16.83
N GLY A 15 2.55 1.67 16.24
CA GLY A 15 2.16 1.12 14.95
C GLY A 15 2.86 1.76 13.75
N LEU A 16 3.72 2.77 13.98
CA LEU A 16 4.57 3.34 12.94
C LEU A 16 5.53 2.30 12.37
N ARG A 17 5.52 2.15 11.05
CA ARG A 17 6.38 1.23 10.30
C ARG A 17 7.58 1.98 9.75
N SER A 18 8.76 1.43 9.96
CA SER A 18 10.02 1.93 9.41
C SER A 18 10.91 0.75 9.05
N VAL A 19 11.96 0.99 8.26
CA VAL A 19 12.92 -0.04 7.91
C VAL A 19 13.84 -0.29 9.10
N PHE A 20 13.94 -1.55 9.50
CA PHE A 20 14.83 -1.97 10.58
C PHE A 20 16.28 -1.59 10.24
N ASP A 21 17.01 -1.07 11.23
CA ASP A 21 18.42 -0.67 11.14
C ASP A 21 18.77 0.50 10.20
N GLU A 22 17.77 1.21 9.66
CA GLU A 22 18.03 2.45 8.92
C GLU A 22 18.13 3.68 9.83
N VAL A 23 19.01 4.61 9.44
CA VAL A 23 19.16 5.92 10.08
C VAL A 23 18.29 6.92 9.34
N TYR A 24 17.31 7.49 10.06
CA TYR A 24 16.42 8.53 9.54
C TYR A 24 16.93 9.92 9.95
N PRO A 25 16.75 10.95 9.10
CA PRO A 25 17.07 12.34 9.44
C PRO A 25 16.13 12.88 10.52
N ASP A 26 16.55 13.99 11.15
CA ASP A 26 15.70 14.80 12.03
C ASP A 26 15.68 16.24 11.50
N PRO A 27 14.53 16.78 11.02
CA PRO A 27 13.20 16.15 11.06
C PRO A 27 13.03 14.99 10.07
N VAL A 28 12.11 14.09 10.41
CA VAL A 28 11.67 12.98 9.56
C VAL A 28 10.29 13.28 8.97
N ARG A 29 10.02 12.79 7.76
CA ARG A 29 8.71 12.90 7.14
C ARG A 29 7.85 11.68 7.46
N VAL A 30 6.75 11.91 8.16
CA VAL A 30 5.75 10.91 8.53
C VAL A 30 4.56 10.99 7.58
N ILE A 31 4.13 9.84 7.09
CA ILE A 31 2.89 9.68 6.31
C ILE A 31 1.93 8.81 7.12
N SER A 32 0.67 9.21 7.15
CA SER A 32 -0.43 8.45 7.74
C SER A 32 -1.63 8.44 6.80
N PHE A 33 -2.22 7.26 6.61
CA PHE A 33 -3.44 7.07 5.83
C PHE A 33 -4.66 6.97 6.75
N GLY A 34 -5.57 7.94 6.66
CA GLY A 34 -6.85 7.95 7.39
C GLY A 34 -6.86 8.80 8.65
N VAL A 35 -5.72 8.97 9.33
CA VAL A 35 -5.61 9.79 10.56
C VAL A 35 -4.56 10.90 10.36
N PRO A 36 -4.84 12.16 10.72
CA PRO A 36 -3.83 13.23 10.71
C PRO A 36 -2.61 12.89 11.58
N VAL A 37 -1.41 13.33 11.16
CA VAL A 37 -0.17 13.03 11.91
C VAL A 37 -0.15 13.77 13.23
N GLU A 38 -0.78 14.95 13.27
CA GLU A 38 -0.95 15.77 14.46
C GLU A 38 -1.70 15.04 15.57
N ASP A 39 -2.75 14.29 15.21
CA ASP A 39 -3.55 13.51 16.16
C ASP A 39 -2.77 12.31 16.69
N LEU A 40 -1.95 11.69 15.82
CA LEU A 40 -1.05 10.60 16.20
C LEU A 40 0.07 11.08 17.13
N GLU A 41 0.63 12.27 16.90
CA GLU A 41 1.63 12.86 17.79
C GLU A 41 1.05 13.32 19.13
N ALA A 42 -0.22 13.75 19.15
CA ALA A 42 -0.90 14.15 20.37
C ALA A 42 -1.25 12.95 21.26
N ASN A 43 -1.52 11.78 20.67
CA ASN A 43 -1.78 10.53 21.38
C ASN A 43 -0.99 9.35 20.79
N PRO A 44 0.35 9.32 20.99
CA PRO A 44 1.23 8.35 20.34
C PRO A 44 0.98 6.90 20.78
N GLU A 45 0.49 6.69 21.99
CA GLU A 45 0.17 5.35 22.53
C GLU A 45 -1.24 4.87 22.15
N GLY A 46 -2.01 5.70 21.45
CA GLY A 46 -3.35 5.37 20.97
C GLY A 46 -3.37 4.21 19.97
N VAL A 47 -4.57 3.67 19.73
CA VAL A 47 -4.77 2.55 18.78
C VAL A 47 -4.73 3.00 17.32
N ALA A 48 -4.96 4.29 17.06
CA ALA A 48 -5.10 4.85 15.72
C ALA A 48 -3.92 4.53 14.80
N GLY A 49 -2.68 4.63 15.30
CA GLY A 49 -1.49 4.32 14.51
C GLY A 49 -1.31 2.81 14.20
N THR A 50 -1.91 1.93 15.01
CA THR A 50 -1.91 0.48 14.77
C THR A 50 -3.01 0.05 13.81
N GLU A 51 -4.18 0.70 13.89
CA GLU A 51 -5.33 0.44 13.02
C GLU A 51 -5.16 1.03 11.60
N THR A 52 -4.21 1.95 11.44
CA THR A 52 -3.92 2.61 10.16
C THR A 52 -2.52 2.32 9.64
N SER A 53 -2.24 2.77 8.41
CA SER A 53 -0.89 2.72 7.85
C SER A 53 -0.16 4.01 8.14
N VAL A 54 0.82 3.95 9.06
CA VAL A 54 1.71 5.05 9.41
C VAL A 54 3.15 4.64 9.13
N GLU A 55 3.89 5.47 8.41
CA GLU A 55 5.25 5.15 7.98
C GLU A 55 6.17 6.37 7.85
N PHE A 56 7.48 6.13 7.84
CA PHE A 56 8.45 7.10 7.32
C PHE A 56 8.56 6.96 5.81
N CYS A 57 8.25 8.01 5.07
CA CYS A 57 8.36 8.00 3.61
C CYS A 57 8.76 9.36 3.03
N GLY A 58 9.85 9.36 2.26
CA GLY A 58 10.33 10.52 1.49
C GLY A 58 9.76 10.62 0.07
N GLY A 59 8.94 9.66 -0.35
CA GLY A 59 8.39 9.59 -1.71
C GLY A 59 7.23 10.56 -1.97
N THR A 60 6.81 10.65 -3.23
CA THR A 60 5.60 11.37 -3.62
C THR A 60 4.36 10.53 -3.36
N HIS A 61 3.35 11.12 -2.72
CA HIS A 61 2.09 10.45 -2.45
C HIS A 61 0.95 11.11 -3.21
N LEU A 62 -0.10 10.33 -3.46
CA LEU A 62 -1.38 10.82 -3.92
C LEU A 62 -2.06 11.64 -2.81
N HIS A 63 -2.93 12.57 -3.20
CA HIS A 63 -3.71 13.35 -2.24
C HIS A 63 -4.77 12.53 -1.51
N GLN A 64 -5.31 11.49 -2.15
CA GLN A 64 -6.30 10.57 -1.59
C GLN A 64 -6.13 9.18 -2.22
N SER A 65 -6.48 8.12 -1.49
CA SER A 65 -6.35 6.72 -1.96
C SER A 65 -7.22 6.43 -3.17
N GLY A 66 -8.37 7.10 -3.33
CA GLY A 66 -9.24 6.95 -4.49
C GLY A 66 -8.57 7.29 -5.83
N HIS A 67 -7.49 8.09 -5.82
CA HIS A 67 -6.71 8.36 -7.03
C HIS A 67 -5.93 7.13 -7.54
N MET A 68 -5.77 6.08 -6.73
CA MET A 68 -5.16 4.82 -7.18
C MET A 68 -6.06 4.06 -8.17
N VAL A 69 -7.37 4.34 -8.16
CA VAL A 69 -8.38 3.61 -8.93
C VAL A 69 -8.34 2.12 -8.56
N ASP A 70 -8.13 1.23 -9.52
CA ASP A 70 -8.05 -0.20 -9.29
C ASP A 70 -6.69 -0.58 -8.69
N PHE A 71 -6.68 -1.56 -7.80
CA PHE A 71 -5.48 -2.21 -7.28
C PHE A 71 -5.54 -3.70 -7.61
N VAL A 72 -4.70 -4.14 -8.56
CA VAL A 72 -4.75 -5.51 -9.09
C VAL A 72 -3.49 -6.24 -8.70
N ILE A 73 -3.62 -7.30 -7.90
CA ILE A 73 -2.51 -8.21 -7.60
C ILE A 73 -2.31 -9.12 -8.82
N THR A 74 -1.13 -9.05 -9.43
CA THR A 74 -0.80 -9.83 -10.64
C THR A 74 -0.10 -11.14 -10.30
N THR A 75 0.77 -11.13 -9.30
CA THR A 75 1.50 -12.33 -8.87
C THR A 75 1.74 -12.30 -7.37
N GLU A 76 1.70 -13.49 -6.77
CA GLU A 76 2.18 -13.72 -5.41
C GLU A 76 3.08 -14.96 -5.42
N GLU A 77 4.32 -14.82 -4.96
CA GLU A 77 5.30 -15.90 -4.97
C GLU A 77 6.08 -16.00 -3.64
N ALA A 78 6.47 -17.22 -3.26
CA ALA A 78 7.34 -17.43 -2.12
C ALA A 78 8.81 -17.25 -2.54
N ILE A 79 9.55 -16.36 -1.87
CA ILE A 79 10.95 -16.08 -2.20
C ILE A 79 11.93 -16.66 -1.16
N ALA A 80 11.48 -16.91 0.07
CA ALA A 80 12.23 -17.59 1.11
C ALA A 80 11.28 -18.15 2.18
N LYS A 81 11.80 -18.94 3.14
CA LYS A 81 11.02 -19.45 4.27
C LYS A 81 10.42 -18.28 5.07
N GLY A 82 9.09 -18.15 5.02
CA GLY A 82 8.35 -17.08 5.70
C GLY A 82 8.34 -15.73 4.97
N ILE A 83 8.84 -15.65 3.73
CA ILE A 83 8.87 -14.40 2.94
C ILE A 83 8.15 -14.60 1.60
N ARG A 84 7.19 -13.71 1.31
CA ARG A 84 6.41 -13.69 0.06
C ARG A 84 6.56 -12.35 -0.65
N ARG A 85 6.58 -12.38 -1.97
CA ARG A 85 6.57 -11.20 -2.84
C ARG A 85 5.21 -11.10 -3.51
N ILE A 86 4.59 -9.92 -3.38
CA ILE A 86 3.37 -9.55 -4.08
C ILE A 86 3.74 -8.49 -5.12
N VAL A 87 3.29 -8.68 -6.36
CA VAL A 87 3.35 -7.65 -7.40
C VAL A 87 1.94 -7.19 -7.67
N ALA A 88 1.74 -5.87 -7.68
CA ALA A 88 0.44 -5.27 -7.92
C ALA A 88 0.56 -4.07 -8.87
N LEU A 89 -0.53 -3.83 -9.60
CA LEU A 89 -0.68 -2.70 -10.53
C LEU A 89 -1.75 -1.75 -9.99
N THR A 90 -1.61 -0.46 -10.31
CA THR A 90 -2.62 0.57 -10.03
C THR A 90 -2.92 1.42 -11.25
N GLY A 91 -4.00 2.21 -11.19
CA GLY A 91 -4.33 3.21 -12.19
C GLY A 91 -4.50 2.61 -13.61
N PRO A 92 -3.97 3.26 -14.66
CA PRO A 92 -4.15 2.80 -16.04
C PRO A 92 -3.67 1.36 -16.31
N GLU A 93 -2.60 0.92 -15.66
CA GLU A 93 -2.07 -0.43 -15.85
C GLU A 93 -2.95 -1.49 -15.20
N ALA A 94 -3.57 -1.19 -14.05
CA ALA A 94 -4.58 -2.06 -13.44
C ALA A 94 -5.81 -2.22 -14.35
N ILE A 95 -6.31 -1.13 -14.92
CA ILE A 95 -7.44 -1.16 -15.86
C ILE A 95 -7.11 -2.00 -17.11
N LYS A 96 -5.90 -1.85 -17.67
CA LYS A 96 -5.44 -2.67 -18.80
C LYS A 96 -5.38 -4.15 -18.44
N ALA A 97 -4.90 -4.48 -17.23
CA ALA A 97 -4.84 -5.85 -16.77
C ALA A 97 -6.24 -6.48 -16.67
N LEU A 98 -7.21 -5.77 -16.07
CA LEU A 98 -8.60 -6.23 -15.96
C LEU A 98 -9.25 -6.45 -17.32
N LYS A 99 -9.11 -5.50 -18.25
CA LYS A 99 -9.63 -5.63 -19.62
C LYS A 99 -9.04 -6.83 -20.36
N LYS A 100 -7.75 -7.09 -20.15
CA LYS A 100 -7.09 -8.26 -20.73
C LYS A 100 -7.65 -9.56 -20.16
N THR A 101 -7.93 -9.61 -18.86
CA THR A 101 -8.58 -10.76 -18.23
C THR A 101 -9.97 -11.01 -18.82
N GLU A 102 -10.80 -9.98 -18.93
CA GLU A 102 -12.15 -10.08 -19.51
C GLU A 102 -12.12 -10.64 -20.95
N LEU A 103 -11.19 -10.16 -21.78
CA LEU A 103 -11.01 -10.65 -23.14
C LEU A 103 -10.66 -12.15 -23.17
N LEU A 104 -9.70 -12.56 -22.35
CA LEU A 104 -9.24 -13.96 -22.28
C LEU A 104 -10.33 -14.89 -21.72
N GLU A 105 -11.11 -14.43 -20.75
CA GLU A 105 -12.25 -15.19 -20.22
C GLU A 105 -13.33 -15.40 -21.29
N GLY A 106 -13.62 -14.37 -22.09
CA GLY A 106 -14.54 -14.47 -23.22
C GLY A 106 -14.10 -15.51 -24.25
N GLU A 107 -12.82 -15.48 -24.65
CA GLU A 107 -12.24 -16.46 -25.58
C GLU A 107 -12.31 -17.89 -25.02
N LEU A 108 -11.98 -18.06 -23.73
CA LEU A 108 -12.04 -19.35 -23.07
C LEU A 108 -13.47 -19.91 -23.01
N ASN A 109 -14.46 -19.07 -22.71
CA ASN A 109 -15.85 -19.48 -22.63
C ASN A 109 -16.40 -19.89 -24.00
N ALA A 110 -16.04 -19.17 -25.07
CA ALA A 110 -16.39 -19.55 -26.44
C ALA A 110 -15.79 -20.90 -26.84
N LEU A 111 -14.53 -21.15 -26.46
CA LEU A 111 -13.88 -22.44 -26.72
C LEU A 111 -14.55 -23.58 -25.96
N LYS A 112 -14.88 -23.38 -24.67
CA LYS A 112 -15.60 -24.38 -23.86
C LYS A 112 -16.95 -24.75 -24.48
N ALA A 113 -17.74 -23.76 -24.89
CA ALA A 113 -19.03 -23.98 -25.53
C ALA A 113 -18.92 -24.79 -26.84
N THR A 114 -17.79 -24.73 -27.53
CA THR A 114 -17.53 -25.50 -28.75
C THR A 114 -17.14 -26.95 -28.45
N ILE A 115 -16.46 -27.20 -27.33
CA ILE A 115 -16.03 -28.55 -26.90
C ILE A 115 -17.21 -29.32 -26.28
N ASP A 116 -18.08 -28.64 -25.56
CA ASP A 116 -19.22 -29.24 -24.84
C ASP A 116 -20.45 -29.49 -25.74
N ALA A 117 -20.41 -29.05 -27.02
CA ALA A 117 -21.46 -29.23 -28.02
C ALA A 117 -21.27 -30.50 -28.86
#